data_AF-A0A6B2LID4-F1
#
_entry.id   AF-A0A6B2LID4-F1
#
_cell.length_a   1.000
_cell.length_b   1.000
_cell.length_c   1.000
_cell.angle_alpha   90.00
_cell.angle_beta   90.00
_cell.angle_gamma   90.00
#
_symmetry.space_group_name_H-M   'P 1'
#
loop_
_entity.id
_entity.type
_entity.pdbx_description
1 polymer ?
#
loop_
_entity_poly.entity_id
_entity_poly.type
_entity_poly.pdbx_seq_one_letter_code
_entity_poly.pdbx_strand_id
1 'polypeptide(L)'
;MKIPLKKETTIMVEHATILKLWIQLNIPRIEDGNNFGVQVQEDMLTNLIKAEENAFAATDYLAKYHHARAKLIVKASKNPEVEDYIQTIHELDEKCYADMLMTLRDLRNNYAVLYDTLSKNLDKIQKPRSSHTSAMF
;
A
#
# COMPACT_ATOMS: atom_id res chain seq x y z
N MET A 1 0.67 -21.29 12.59
CA MET A 1 0.09 -19.94 12.41
C MET A 1 0.09 -19.62 10.91
N LYS A 2 -1.08 -19.60 10.24
CA LYS A 2 -1.16 -19.20 8.82
C LYS A 2 -1.18 -17.68 8.76
N ILE A 3 -0.13 -17.07 8.22
CA ILE A 3 -0.06 -15.61 8.03
C ILE A 3 -0.97 -15.24 6.85
N PRO A 4 -2.03 -14.43 7.04
CA PRO A 4 -3.00 -14.13 5.98
C PRO A 4 -2.50 -13.05 5.01
N LEU A 5 -1.18 -12.90 4.79
CA LEU A 5 -0.57 -11.76 4.10
C LEU A 5 -1.26 -11.43 2.77
N LYS A 6 -1.42 -12.43 1.90
CA LYS A 6 -2.04 -12.25 0.58
C LYS A 6 -3.46 -11.69 0.68
N LYS A 7 -4.25 -12.16 1.64
CA LYS A 7 -5.62 -11.68 1.87
C LYS A 7 -5.59 -10.21 2.32
N GLU A 8 -4.77 -9.89 3.32
CA GLU A 8 -4.69 -8.54 3.88
C GLU A 8 -4.16 -7.52 2.85
N THR A 9 -3.17 -7.89 2.03
CA THR A 9 -2.66 -7.04 0.96
C THR A 9 -3.71 -6.76 -0.11
N THR A 10 -4.51 -7.77 -0.50
CA THR A 10 -5.59 -7.58 -1.49
C THR A 10 -6.69 -6.67 -0.95
N ILE A 11 -7.09 -6.85 0.31
CA ILE A 11 -8.09 -5.98 0.96
C ILE A 11 -7.59 -4.53 1.03
N MET A 12 -6.31 -4.31 1.34
CA MET A 12 -5.73 -2.96 1.33
C MET A 12 -5.80 -2.29 -0.05
N VAL A 13 -5.46 -3.03 -1.11
CA VAL A 13 -5.58 -2.54 -2.49
C VAL A 13 -7.02 -2.15 -2.81
N GLU A 14 -7.99 -2.99 -2.46
CA GLU A 14 -9.41 -2.71 -2.67
C GLU A 14 -9.88 -1.46 -1.91
N HIS A 15 -9.53 -1.35 -0.61
CA HIS A 15 -9.88 -0.18 0.21
C HIS A 15 -9.27 1.11 -0.36
N ALA A 16 -8.00 1.09 -0.74
CA ALA A 16 -7.33 2.24 -1.34
C ALA A 16 -7.95 2.61 -2.70
N THR A 17 -8.28 1.62 -3.54
CA THR A 17 -8.99 1.82 -4.81
C THR A 17 -10.32 2.56 -4.61
N ILE A 18 -11.15 2.06 -3.68
CA ILE A 18 -12.46 2.64 -3.40
C ILE A 18 -12.32 4.09 -2.91
N LEU A 19 -11.40 4.35 -1.97
CA LEU A 19 -11.20 5.69 -1.42
C LEU A 19 -10.65 6.67 -2.47
N LYS A 20 -9.71 6.26 -3.32
CA LYS A 20 -9.23 7.10 -4.43
C LYS A 20 -10.35 7.49 -5.37
N LEU A 21 -11.16 6.51 -5.79
CA LEU A 21 -12.29 6.77 -6.67
C LEU A 21 -13.27 7.76 -6.03
N TRP A 22 -13.58 7.56 -4.75
CA TRP A 22 -14.42 8.50 -4.02
C TRP A 22 -13.84 9.92 -4.00
N ILE A 23 -12.54 10.10 -3.70
CA ILE A 23 -11.92 11.44 -3.72
C ILE A 23 -11.92 12.03 -5.14
N GLN A 24 -11.55 11.25 -6.15
CA GLN A 24 -11.54 11.69 -7.56
C GLN A 24 -12.92 12.21 -8.01
N LEU A 25 -14.00 11.53 -7.61
CA LEU A 25 -15.36 11.96 -7.91
C LEU A 25 -15.81 13.22 -7.15
N ASN A 26 -15.09 13.59 -6.08
CA ASN A 26 -15.32 14.82 -5.32
C ASN A 26 -14.42 15.98 -5.78
N ILE A 27 -13.54 15.79 -6.79
CA ILE A 27 -12.76 16.89 -7.36
C ILE A 27 -13.71 17.82 -8.13
N PRO A 28 -13.77 19.12 -7.81
CA PRO A 28 -14.65 20.07 -8.47
C PRO A 28 -14.11 20.45 -9.86
N ARG A 29 -14.95 21.15 -10.64
CA ARG A 29 -14.52 21.76 -11.91
C ARG A 29 -13.28 22.64 -11.70
N ILE A 30 -12.31 22.58 -12.61
CA ILE A 30 -11.12 23.45 -12.59
C ILE A 30 -11.54 24.93 -12.69
N GLU A 31 -11.02 25.76 -11.79
CA GLU A 31 -11.26 27.22 -11.74
C GLU A 31 -9.99 27.95 -11.30
N ASP A 32 -9.90 29.24 -11.61
CA ASP A 32 -8.81 30.12 -11.17
C ASP A 32 -9.04 30.54 -9.71
N GLY A 33 -8.09 30.18 -8.83
CA GLY A 33 -8.14 30.52 -7.40
C GLY A 33 -8.98 29.57 -6.55
N ASN A 34 -8.91 29.75 -5.22
CA ASN A 34 -9.62 28.92 -4.22
C ASN A 34 -9.36 27.40 -4.35
N ASN A 35 -8.13 27.01 -4.72
CA ASN A 35 -7.76 25.61 -4.98
C ASN A 35 -7.07 24.91 -3.79
N PHE A 36 -7.01 25.54 -2.61
CA PHE A 36 -6.37 24.91 -1.43
C PHE A 36 -7.04 23.59 -1.05
N GLY A 37 -8.37 23.51 -1.03
CA GLY A 37 -9.04 22.24 -0.74
C GLY A 37 -8.84 21.18 -1.83
N VAL A 38 -8.66 21.60 -3.09
CA VAL A 38 -8.31 20.70 -4.20
C VAL A 38 -6.90 20.15 -4.01
N GLN A 39 -5.94 20.97 -3.59
CA GLN A 39 -4.59 20.52 -3.24
C GLN A 39 -4.61 19.48 -2.10
N VAL A 40 -5.47 19.67 -1.09
CA VAL A 40 -5.67 18.67 -0.02
C VAL A 40 -6.20 17.34 -0.58
N GLN A 41 -7.10 17.38 -1.58
CA GLN A 41 -7.56 16.18 -2.27
C GLN A 41 -6.42 15.50 -3.05
N GLU A 42 -5.60 16.25 -3.76
CA GLU A 42 -4.43 15.76 -4.53
C GLU A 42 -3.36 15.12 -3.63
N ASP A 43 -3.06 15.74 -2.50
CA ASP A 43 -2.13 15.20 -1.50
C ASP A 43 -2.65 13.88 -0.92
N MET A 44 -3.95 13.81 -0.62
CA MET A 44 -4.57 12.59 -0.11
C MET A 44 -4.58 11.47 -1.17
N LEU A 45 -4.84 11.80 -2.44
CA LEU A 45 -4.74 10.85 -3.55
C LEU A 45 -3.32 10.30 -3.68
N THR A 46 -2.31 11.16 -3.57
CA THR A 46 -0.90 10.75 -3.64
C THR A 46 -0.56 9.74 -2.53
N ASN A 47 -1.05 9.96 -1.31
CA ASN A 47 -0.83 9.03 -0.20
C ASN A 47 -1.56 7.70 -0.41
N LEU A 48 -2.79 7.71 -0.92
CA LEU A 48 -3.54 6.50 -1.24
C LEU A 48 -2.88 5.69 -2.36
N ILE A 49 -2.37 6.35 -3.40
CA ILE A 49 -1.64 5.70 -4.51
C ILE A 49 -0.42 4.96 -3.96
N LYS A 50 0.42 5.64 -3.16
CA LYS A 50 1.60 5.01 -2.56
C LYS A 50 1.25 3.80 -1.69
N ALA A 51 0.20 3.92 -0.89
CA ALA A 51 -0.24 2.83 -0.01
C ALA A 51 -0.75 1.61 -0.81
N GLU A 52 -1.48 1.86 -1.90
CA GLU A 52 -1.94 0.83 -2.82
C GLU A 52 -0.79 0.15 -3.56
N GLU A 53 0.16 0.92 -4.12
CA GLU A 53 1.33 0.38 -4.83
C GLU A 53 2.16 -0.53 -3.92
N ASN A 54 2.38 -0.11 -2.67
CA ASN A 54 3.09 -0.91 -1.68
C ASN A 54 2.35 -2.21 -1.36
N ALA A 55 1.02 -2.16 -1.20
CA ALA A 55 0.21 -3.35 -0.95
C ALA A 55 0.15 -4.29 -2.16
N PHE A 56 0.07 -3.74 -3.38
CA PHE A 56 0.08 -4.50 -4.62
C PHE A 56 1.44 -5.18 -4.85
N ALA A 57 2.55 -4.48 -4.64
CA ALA A 57 3.88 -5.08 -4.76
C ALA A 57 4.09 -6.29 -3.84
N ALA A 58 3.43 -6.28 -2.66
CA ALA A 58 3.49 -7.37 -1.71
C ALA A 58 2.71 -8.63 -2.15
N THR A 59 1.74 -8.54 -3.07
CA THR A 59 0.95 -9.71 -3.49
C THR A 59 1.80 -10.75 -4.21
N ASP A 60 2.89 -10.33 -4.86
CA ASP A 60 3.81 -11.18 -5.61
C ASP A 60 4.93 -11.79 -4.76
N TYR A 61 5.08 -11.35 -3.51
CA TYR A 61 6.23 -11.71 -2.68
C TYR A 61 6.34 -13.24 -2.49
N LEU A 62 5.22 -13.88 -2.12
CA LEU A 62 5.18 -15.34 -1.90
C LEU A 62 5.44 -16.14 -3.18
N ALA A 63 4.94 -15.67 -4.32
CA ALA A 63 5.18 -16.32 -5.60
C ALA A 63 6.68 -16.29 -5.97
N LYS A 64 7.31 -15.11 -5.80
CA LYS A 64 8.76 -14.94 -6.02
C LYS A 64 9.59 -15.80 -5.07
N TYR A 65 9.23 -15.85 -3.79
CA TYR A 65 9.87 -16.73 -2.81
C TYR A 65 9.80 -18.20 -3.21
N HIS A 66 8.62 -18.72 -3.53
CA HIS A 66 8.47 -20.13 -3.93
C HIS A 66 9.28 -20.47 -5.18
N HIS A 67 9.31 -19.58 -6.17
CA HIS A 67 10.12 -19.76 -7.37
C HIS A 67 11.62 -19.76 -7.08
N ALA A 68 12.10 -18.81 -6.27
CA ALA A 68 13.51 -18.73 -5.88
C ALA A 68 13.93 -19.97 -5.08
N ARG A 69 13.11 -20.38 -4.11
CA ARG A 69 13.36 -21.56 -3.27
C ARG A 69 13.40 -22.84 -4.09
N ALA A 70 12.45 -23.04 -5.01
CA ALA A 70 12.43 -24.20 -5.90
C ALA A 70 13.72 -24.30 -6.74
N LYS A 71 14.19 -23.18 -7.29
CA LYS A 71 15.46 -23.13 -8.03
C LYS A 71 16.67 -23.51 -7.17
N LEU A 72 16.73 -23.02 -5.94
CA LEU A 72 17.82 -23.36 -5.03
C LEU A 72 17.82 -24.83 -4.64
N ILE A 73 16.65 -25.41 -4.37
CA ILE A 73 16.52 -26.85 -4.06
C ILE A 73 17.02 -27.70 -5.23
N VAL A 74 16.66 -27.36 -6.46
CA VAL A 74 17.15 -28.07 -7.65
C VAL A 74 18.67 -27.99 -7.77
N LYS A 75 19.27 -26.82 -7.45
CA LYS A 75 20.74 -26.66 -7.46
C LYS A 75 21.42 -27.47 -6.34
N ALA A 76 20.89 -27.41 -5.13
CA ALA A 76 21.37 -28.18 -3.98
C ALA A 76 21.34 -29.69 -4.27
N SER A 77 20.22 -30.18 -4.82
CA SER A 77 20.06 -31.59 -5.17
C SER A 77 21.04 -32.07 -6.26
N LYS A 78 21.49 -31.18 -7.15
CA LYS A 78 22.43 -31.52 -8.23
C LYS A 78 23.90 -31.41 -7.83
N ASN A 79 24.21 -30.65 -6.78
CA ASN A 79 25.57 -30.37 -6.32
C ASN A 79 25.60 -30.48 -4.78
N PRO A 80 25.39 -31.69 -4.23
CA PRO A 80 25.26 -31.90 -2.78
C PRO A 80 26.51 -31.54 -1.97
N GLU A 81 27.68 -31.50 -2.60
CA GLU A 81 28.96 -31.10 -2.01
C GLU A 81 29.09 -29.59 -1.77
N VAL A 82 28.21 -28.77 -2.36
CA VAL A 82 28.22 -27.32 -2.22
C VAL A 82 27.27 -26.91 -1.10
N GLU A 83 27.80 -26.85 0.14
CA GLU A 83 27.03 -26.53 1.35
C GLU A 83 26.34 -25.15 1.29
N ASP A 84 26.92 -24.19 0.55
CA ASP A 84 26.34 -22.85 0.37
C ASP A 84 24.92 -22.87 -0.18
N TYR A 85 24.54 -23.89 -0.98
CA TYR A 85 23.17 -24.00 -1.46
C TYR A 85 22.18 -24.28 -0.33
N ILE A 86 22.56 -25.11 0.66
CA ILE A 86 21.74 -25.38 1.83
C ILE A 86 21.64 -24.13 2.70
N GLN A 87 22.76 -23.46 2.95
CA GLN A 87 22.78 -22.21 3.70
C GLN A 87 21.92 -21.13 3.05
N THR A 88 22.00 -20.99 1.72
CA THR A 88 21.20 -20.00 0.98
C THR A 88 19.70 -20.29 1.06
N ILE A 89 19.27 -21.55 1.14
CA ILE A 89 17.86 -21.89 1.34
C ILE A 89 17.39 -21.42 2.73
N HIS A 90 18.20 -21.63 3.77
CA HIS A 90 17.88 -21.16 5.13
C HIS A 90 17.78 -19.62 5.18
N GLU A 91 18.77 -18.92 4.62
CA GLU A 91 18.75 -17.46 4.49
C GLU A 91 17.51 -16.95 3.74
N LEU A 92 17.12 -17.62 2.66
CA LEU A 92 15.92 -17.25 1.89
C LEU A 92 14.64 -17.44 2.72
N ASP A 93 14.55 -18.53 3.48
CA ASP A 93 13.40 -18.84 4.33
C ASP A 93 13.28 -17.81 5.48
N GLU A 94 14.40 -17.45 6.12
CA GLU A 94 14.44 -16.42 7.17
C GLU A 94 14.09 -15.03 6.64
N LYS A 95 14.66 -14.66 5.48
CA LYS A 95 14.33 -13.41 4.80
C LYS A 95 12.85 -13.33 4.45
N CYS A 96 12.28 -14.41 3.94
CA CYS A 96 10.85 -14.49 3.62
C CYS A 96 9.99 -14.19 4.85
N TYR A 97 10.32 -14.81 5.98
CA TYR A 97 9.61 -14.58 7.23
C TYR A 97 9.71 -13.11 7.71
N ALA A 98 10.92 -12.54 7.68
CA ALA A 98 11.16 -11.16 8.09
C ALA A 98 10.38 -10.16 7.21
N ASP A 99 10.46 -10.32 5.88
CA ASP A 99 9.78 -9.45 4.92
C ASP A 99 8.25 -9.56 5.05
N MET A 100 7.70 -10.75 5.30
CA MET A 100 6.26 -10.93 5.57
C MET A 100 5.81 -10.18 6.82
N LEU A 101 6.60 -10.23 7.90
CA LEU A 101 6.30 -9.49 9.14
C LEU A 101 6.39 -7.97 8.95
N MET A 102 7.41 -7.49 8.24
CA MET A 102 7.54 -6.07 7.90
C MET A 102 6.34 -5.60 7.09
N THR A 103 5.95 -6.34 6.07
CA THR A 103 4.79 -6.01 5.23
C THR A 103 3.50 -5.87 6.05
N LEU A 104 3.24 -6.77 7.00
CA LEU A 104 2.05 -6.66 7.87
C LEU A 104 2.09 -5.40 8.75
N ARG A 105 3.27 -5.03 9.26
CA ARG A 105 3.45 -3.81 10.06
C ARG A 105 3.23 -2.58 9.20
N ASP A 106 3.71 -2.60 7.97
CA ASP A 106 3.54 -1.50 7.01
C ASP A 106 2.07 -1.35 6.62
N LEU A 107 1.34 -2.44 6.36
CA LEU A 107 -0.11 -2.40 6.14
C LEU A 107 -0.84 -1.74 7.31
N ARG A 108 -0.56 -2.17 8.55
CA ARG A 108 -1.16 -1.58 9.76
C ARG A 108 -0.84 -0.08 9.85
N ASN A 109 0.42 0.30 9.64
CA ASN A 109 0.85 1.69 9.74
C ASN A 109 0.21 2.54 8.65
N ASN A 110 0.12 2.03 7.42
CA ASN A 110 -0.53 2.71 6.30
C ASN A 110 -2.00 2.95 6.61
N TYR A 111 -2.74 1.96 7.13
CA TYR A 111 -4.12 2.17 7.56
C TYR A 111 -4.24 3.27 8.63
N ALA A 112 -3.37 3.25 9.65
CA ALA A 112 -3.39 4.25 10.72
C ALA A 112 -3.14 5.67 10.18
N VAL A 113 -2.13 5.84 9.33
CA VAL A 113 -1.80 7.13 8.71
C VAL A 113 -2.92 7.59 7.79
N LEU A 114 -3.39 6.73 6.88
CA LEU A 114 -4.47 7.08 5.95
C LEU A 114 -5.73 7.50 6.70
N TYR A 115 -6.12 6.75 7.73
CA TYR A 115 -7.28 7.09 8.54
C TYR A 115 -7.11 8.44 9.24
N ASP A 116 -5.99 8.65 9.94
CA ASP A 116 -5.70 9.90 10.63
C ASP A 116 -5.73 11.11 9.67
N THR A 117 -5.06 10.99 8.51
CA THR A 117 -5.01 12.08 7.53
C THR A 117 -6.36 12.33 6.87
N LEU A 118 -7.13 11.27 6.56
CA LEU A 118 -8.48 11.40 6.00
C LEU A 118 -9.42 12.07 7.00
N SER A 119 -9.44 11.61 8.24
CA SER A 119 -10.33 12.12 9.28
C SER A 119 -10.05 13.60 9.59
N LYS A 120 -8.78 14.00 9.66
CA LYS A 120 -8.39 15.41 9.90
C LYS A 120 -8.78 16.35 8.76
N ASN A 121 -8.83 15.85 7.53
CA ASN A 121 -9.04 16.66 6.33
C ASN A 121 -10.41 16.44 5.67
N LEU A 122 -11.31 15.69 6.32
CA LEU A 122 -12.57 15.22 5.72
C LEU A 122 -13.42 16.36 5.15
N ASP A 123 -13.52 17.48 5.87
CA ASP A 123 -14.28 18.65 5.42
C ASP A 123 -13.75 19.22 4.11
N LYS A 124 -12.42 19.34 3.97
CA LYS A 124 -11.77 19.84 2.75
C LYS A 124 -11.84 18.84 1.61
N ILE A 125 -11.84 17.54 1.92
CA ILE A 125 -11.98 16.48 0.91
C ILE A 125 -13.42 16.44 0.36
N GLN A 126 -14.44 16.65 1.19
CA GLN A 126 -15.84 16.65 0.76
C GLN A 126 -16.27 17.98 0.15
N LYS A 127 -15.75 19.10 0.65
CA LYS A 127 -16.11 20.46 0.25
C LYS A 127 -14.83 21.29 0.03
N PRO A 128 -14.10 21.04 -1.08
CA PRO A 128 -12.79 21.66 -1.31
C PRO A 128 -12.86 23.18 -1.55
N ARG A 129 -14.03 23.71 -1.91
CA ARG A 129 -14.28 25.15 -2.05
C ARG A 129 -15.29 25.63 -1.01
N SER A 130 -14.96 26.71 -0.32
CA SER A 130 -15.93 27.46 0.48
C SER A 130 -16.89 28.21 -0.44
N SER A 131 -18.19 28.12 -0.19
CA SER A 131 -19.16 29.02 -0.80
C SER A 131 -18.88 30.46 -0.36
N HIS A 132 -18.55 31.35 -1.29
CA HIS A 132 -18.37 32.79 -1.02
C HIS A 132 -19.68 33.51 -0.63
N THR A 133 -20.77 32.80 -0.35
CA THR A 133 -22.11 33.36 -0.19
C THR A 133 -22.37 34.04 1.18
N SER A 134 -21.36 34.18 2.05
CA SER A 134 -21.59 34.66 3.44
C SER A 134 -20.76 35.88 3.87
N ALA A 135 -20.36 36.76 2.94
CA ALA A 135 -19.69 38.02 3.27
C ALA A 135 -20.29 39.24 2.56
N MET A 136 -21.62 39.26 2.40
CA MET A 136 -22.37 40.48 2.07
C MET A 136 -23.56 40.60 3.02
N PHE A 137 -23.30 41.04 4.25
CA PHE A 137 -24.25 41.75 5.11
C PHE A 137 -23.49 42.82 5.87
#